data_AF-A0A8C0UIW7-F1
#
_entry.id   AF-A0A8C0UIW7-F1
#
_cell.length_a   1.000
_cell.length_b   1.000
_cell.length_c   1.000
_cell.angle_alpha   90.00
_cell.angle_beta   90.00
_cell.angle_gamma   90.00
#
_symmetry.space_group_name_H-M   'P 1'
#
loop_
_entity.id
_entity.type
_entity.pdbx_description
1 polymer ?
#
loop_
_entity_poly.entity_id
_entity_poly.type
_entity_poly.pdbx_seq_one_letter_code
_entity_poly.pdbx_strand_id
1 'polypeptide(L)'
;MIVVALVVFYASRSLFQGLLLTLEHHIPRFLGALGAGNMGNSCVCRDDSGAEDNGDSQGRQTENSRTHIPEARSHPRDPVRPPRRGRGPHEPRRKKQNVDGLVLDTLAVIRTLVDNDQEPPYSMITLHEMAETDEGWLEVVQSLIRVIPLEDPLGPAVITLLLDECPLPTKDALQKLTEILNLSGAAACQDACHPAKHRNTTAVLGCLAEKLAGPASIGLLSPGILEYLLHSLNFQSHPTVMLFALIALEKFAQTSENKMTVSESCISDQLILLEKWTDNPDYLKRQVGFCAQWSLDNLFLKEGRQFTYEKVDLTNIRAMLNSNDVSEYLKISPHGLEARCDASSFESVRCTFCVDSGVWYYEVTVITSGVMQIGWATKDSKFLNHEGYGIGDDEYSCAYDGCRQLIWYNARSKPHSHPCWKEGDTIGFLLDLQEKQMIFYLNGNQLPAEKQVFSSAVSGFFAAASFMSYQQCEFNFGAKPFKYPPSMKFSTFNDHAFLTAEEKIILPRHRRLALLKQVSIRENCCTLCCDEVADTELRPCGHSDLCMECALQLETCPLCRQEIQTRVRQISHIS
;
A
#
# COMPACT_ATOMS: atom_id res chain seq x y z
N MET A 1 -6.03 23.63 17.42
CA MET A 1 -6.06 24.20 16.04
C MET A 1 -5.58 23.18 15.02
N ILE A 2 -4.29 22.79 15.01
CA ILE A 2 -3.73 21.85 14.00
C ILE A 2 -4.51 20.52 13.93
N VAL A 3 -4.87 19.90 15.06
CA VAL A 3 -5.67 18.66 15.12
C VAL A 3 -7.00 18.75 14.35
N VAL A 4 -7.63 19.93 14.28
CA VAL A 4 -8.89 20.12 13.55
C VAL A 4 -8.65 20.19 12.03
N ALA A 5 -7.46 20.63 11.59
CA ALA A 5 -7.11 20.66 10.17
C ALA A 5 -6.92 19.24 9.61
N LEU A 6 -6.32 18.31 10.36
CA LEU A 6 -6.23 16.89 9.96
C LEU A 6 -7.63 16.30 9.72
N VAL A 7 -8.52 16.38 10.72
CA VAL A 7 -9.85 15.76 10.65
C VAL A 7 -10.68 16.30 9.47
N VAL A 8 -10.62 17.62 9.21
CA VAL A 8 -11.35 18.24 8.08
C VAL A 8 -10.74 17.88 6.71
N PHE A 9 -9.42 17.68 6.62
CA PHE A 9 -8.77 17.28 5.38
C PHE A 9 -9.04 15.80 5.04
N TYR A 10 -8.94 14.89 6.00
CA TYR A 10 -9.27 13.48 5.79
C TYR A 10 -10.76 13.27 5.45
N ALA A 11 -11.67 13.97 6.13
CA ALA A 11 -13.11 13.89 5.83
C ALA A 11 -13.47 14.38 4.41
N SER A 12 -12.77 15.40 3.90
CA SER A 12 -13.07 15.95 2.56
C SER A 12 -12.50 15.11 1.41
N ARG A 13 -11.44 14.31 1.64
CA ARG A 13 -10.95 13.31 0.67
C ARG A 13 -11.82 12.04 0.65
N SER A 14 -12.20 11.53 1.82
CA SER A 14 -13.06 10.34 1.96
C SER A 14 -14.40 10.48 1.18
N LEU A 15 -15.03 11.66 1.25
CA LEU A 15 -16.26 12.00 0.52
C LEU A 15 -16.16 11.98 -1.02
N PHE A 16 -14.96 11.89 -1.60
CA PHE A 16 -14.77 11.78 -3.05
C PHE A 16 -14.42 10.35 -3.51
N GLN A 17 -13.83 9.51 -2.64
CA GLN A 17 -13.56 8.10 -2.93
C GLN A 17 -14.69 7.15 -2.51
N GLY A 18 -15.48 7.51 -1.49
CA GLY A 18 -16.65 6.74 -1.05
C GLY A 18 -17.72 6.54 -2.13
N LEU A 19 -17.74 7.37 -3.18
CA LEU A 19 -18.63 7.21 -4.34
C LEU A 19 -18.17 6.17 -5.38
N LEU A 20 -16.92 5.70 -5.33
CA LEU A 20 -16.46 4.57 -6.16
C LEU A 20 -16.66 3.22 -5.45
N LEU A 21 -16.38 3.16 -4.15
CA LEU A 21 -16.40 1.93 -3.36
C LEU A 21 -17.78 1.25 -3.32
N THR A 22 -18.88 2.01 -3.51
CA THR A 22 -20.24 1.45 -3.52
C THR A 22 -20.55 0.56 -4.74
N LEU A 23 -19.81 0.66 -5.84
CA LEU A 23 -20.05 -0.18 -7.03
C LEU A 23 -19.39 -1.57 -6.96
N GLU A 24 -18.27 -1.75 -6.26
CA GLU A 24 -17.48 -2.99 -6.39
C GLU A 24 -18.03 -4.17 -5.57
N HIS A 25 -18.86 -3.92 -4.55
CA HIS A 25 -19.34 -4.97 -3.63
C HIS A 25 -20.46 -5.90 -4.16
N HIS A 26 -21.06 -5.63 -5.33
CA HIS A 26 -22.23 -6.40 -5.84
C HIS A 26 -21.96 -7.31 -7.05
N ILE A 27 -20.73 -7.35 -7.57
CA ILE A 27 -20.43 -7.95 -8.89
C ILE A 27 -20.41 -9.51 -9.01
N PRO A 28 -20.25 -10.36 -7.96
CA PRO A 28 -19.90 -11.79 -8.15
C PRO A 28 -21.02 -12.72 -8.68
N ARG A 29 -22.12 -12.19 -9.25
CA ARG A 29 -23.20 -12.97 -9.87
C ARG A 29 -23.26 -12.95 -11.40
N PHE A 30 -22.59 -12.00 -12.08
CA PHE A 30 -22.83 -11.77 -13.51
C PHE A 30 -21.88 -12.46 -14.50
N LEU A 31 -20.76 -13.03 -14.05
CA LEU A 31 -19.75 -13.65 -14.94
C LEU A 31 -20.21 -14.97 -15.62
N GLY A 32 -21.40 -15.49 -15.29
CA GLY A 32 -21.88 -16.78 -15.77
C GLY A 32 -22.61 -16.79 -17.13
N ALA A 33 -22.70 -15.65 -17.86
CA ALA A 33 -23.56 -15.57 -19.04
C ALA A 33 -23.02 -14.74 -20.23
N LEU A 34 -23.12 -15.37 -21.41
CA LEU A 34 -22.97 -14.81 -22.77
C LEU A 34 -21.55 -14.56 -23.29
N GLY A 35 -21.39 -14.75 -24.61
CA GLY A 35 -20.16 -14.51 -25.37
C GLY A 35 -20.43 -14.42 -26.87
N ALA A 36 -19.38 -14.12 -27.64
CA ALA A 36 -19.32 -14.13 -29.11
C ALA A 36 -20.35 -13.24 -29.86
N GLY A 37 -20.01 -11.96 -30.02
CA GLY A 37 -20.56 -11.03 -31.02
C GLY A 37 -19.43 -10.20 -31.65
N ASN A 38 -19.58 -9.71 -32.89
CA ASN A 38 -18.45 -9.11 -33.65
C ASN A 38 -18.87 -7.84 -34.42
N MET A 39 -17.88 -6.96 -34.65
CA MET A 39 -17.92 -5.68 -35.39
C MET A 39 -18.68 -4.53 -34.67
N GLY A 40 -18.26 -3.26 -34.81
CA GLY A 40 -17.12 -2.74 -35.59
C GLY A 40 -16.77 -1.27 -35.28
N ASN A 41 -15.68 -0.78 -35.88
CA ASN A 41 -15.06 0.52 -35.56
C ASN A 41 -15.86 1.74 -36.04
N SER A 42 -15.70 2.87 -35.33
CA SER A 42 -15.65 4.22 -35.92
C SER A 42 -14.92 5.20 -34.99
N CYS A 43 -13.95 5.93 -35.51
CA CYS A 43 -13.23 7.00 -34.80
C CYS A 43 -13.66 8.36 -35.35
N VAL A 44 -13.78 9.38 -34.50
CA VAL A 44 -13.79 10.79 -34.89
C VAL A 44 -12.96 11.59 -33.88
N CYS A 45 -11.88 12.21 -34.35
CA CYS A 45 -11.12 13.23 -33.62
C CYS A 45 -11.62 14.62 -34.03
N ARG A 46 -11.45 15.65 -33.18
CA ARG A 46 -11.54 17.05 -33.61
C ARG A 46 -10.84 18.01 -32.65
N ASP A 47 -10.09 18.96 -33.21
CA ASP A 47 -9.16 19.82 -32.48
C ASP A 47 -9.55 21.32 -32.51
N ASP A 48 -9.07 22.02 -31.46
CA ASP A 48 -8.43 23.36 -31.43
C ASP A 48 -9.18 24.71 -31.61
N SER A 49 -8.52 25.76 -31.10
CA SER A 49 -8.77 27.23 -31.13
C SER A 49 -9.98 27.76 -30.34
N GLY A 50 -9.93 28.90 -29.62
CA GLY A 50 -8.89 29.90 -29.29
C GLY A 50 -9.43 30.88 -28.20
N ALA A 51 -8.83 32.01 -27.79
CA ALA A 51 -7.60 32.71 -28.15
C ALA A 51 -7.16 33.66 -26.97
N GLU A 52 -6.48 34.79 -27.22
CA GLU A 52 -5.88 35.71 -26.22
C GLU A 52 -6.63 37.04 -26.00
N ASP A 53 -6.37 37.74 -24.87
CA ASP A 53 -6.18 39.21 -24.85
C ASP A 53 -5.33 39.67 -23.63
N ASN A 54 -4.75 40.86 -23.66
CA ASN A 54 -3.81 41.43 -22.67
C ASN A 54 -4.34 42.71 -21.97
N GLY A 55 -3.79 43.06 -20.80
CA GLY A 55 -4.15 44.29 -20.07
C GLY A 55 -3.11 44.74 -19.03
N ASP A 56 -2.26 45.68 -19.40
CA ASP A 56 -1.15 46.21 -18.59
C ASP A 56 -1.55 47.47 -17.77
N SER A 57 -0.90 47.74 -16.63
CA SER A 57 -0.66 49.11 -16.09
C SER A 57 0.02 49.11 -14.69
N GLN A 58 0.65 50.23 -14.34
CA GLN A 58 1.73 50.31 -13.36
C GLN A 58 1.41 51.07 -12.05
N GLY A 59 1.75 50.43 -10.93
CA GLY A 59 2.60 50.92 -9.81
C GLY A 59 2.50 52.33 -9.20
N ARG A 60 2.71 52.40 -7.87
CA ARG A 60 3.48 53.48 -7.21
C ARG A 60 3.98 53.11 -5.80
N GLN A 61 5.11 53.68 -5.41
CA GLN A 61 5.71 53.57 -4.07
C GLN A 61 5.45 54.83 -3.23
N THR A 62 5.53 54.71 -1.90
CA THR A 62 5.99 55.79 -0.99
C THR A 62 6.54 55.22 0.31
N GLU A 63 7.73 55.66 0.73
CA GLU A 63 8.35 55.37 2.03
C GLU A 63 8.12 56.51 3.04
N ASN A 64 8.36 56.28 4.35
CA ASN A 64 8.99 57.33 5.19
C ASN A 64 9.57 56.89 6.56
N SER A 65 10.24 57.84 7.25
CA SER A 65 11.14 57.70 8.42
C SER A 65 10.85 58.78 9.51
N ARG A 66 11.23 58.71 10.80
CA ARG A 66 11.95 57.76 11.71
C ARG A 66 11.23 57.79 13.10
N THR A 67 11.72 57.74 14.36
CA THR A 67 13.04 57.85 15.06
C THR A 67 12.96 57.21 16.49
N HIS A 68 13.86 57.52 17.44
CA HIS A 68 14.08 56.79 18.71
C HIS A 68 14.77 57.70 19.77
N ILE A 69 14.84 57.44 21.10
CA ILE A 69 14.50 56.24 21.89
C ILE A 69 13.61 56.51 23.16
N PRO A 70 14.07 57.15 24.28
CA PRO A 70 13.72 56.61 25.62
C PRO A 70 13.26 57.58 26.75
N GLU A 71 12.53 57.07 27.75
CA GLU A 71 12.70 57.44 29.18
C GLU A 71 12.16 56.33 30.13
N ALA A 72 12.43 56.38 31.44
CA ALA A 72 12.20 55.24 32.36
C ALA A 72 11.88 55.59 33.84
N ARG A 73 10.97 54.80 34.46
CA ARG A 73 10.62 54.58 35.90
C ARG A 73 9.40 53.62 35.96
N SER A 74 9.06 52.83 36.99
CA SER A 74 9.74 52.28 38.18
C SER A 74 8.84 51.19 38.84
N HIS A 75 9.41 50.15 39.47
CA HIS A 75 8.69 48.96 40.02
C HIS A 75 7.77 49.21 41.25
N PRO A 76 6.80 48.31 41.49
CA PRO A 76 6.88 47.36 42.63
C PRO A 76 6.99 45.86 42.24
N ARG A 77 6.96 44.93 43.23
CA ARG A 77 7.33 43.50 43.10
C ARG A 77 6.18 42.48 43.30
N ASP A 78 6.31 41.35 42.57
CA ASP A 78 5.98 39.93 42.85
C ASP A 78 4.88 39.51 43.86
N PRO A 79 4.23 38.36 43.57
CA PRO A 79 4.59 37.17 44.37
C PRO A 79 4.98 35.91 43.56
N VAL A 80 6.19 35.41 43.86
CA VAL A 80 6.63 33.99 43.89
C VAL A 80 6.10 33.03 42.82
N ARG A 81 6.91 32.76 41.79
CA ARG A 81 6.79 31.55 40.95
C ARG A 81 7.58 30.39 41.60
N PRO A 82 7.06 29.14 41.66
CA PRO A 82 7.77 28.02 42.28
C PRO A 82 9.07 27.67 41.54
N PRO A 83 10.10 27.14 42.24
CA PRO A 83 11.39 26.85 41.64
C PRO A 83 11.32 25.74 40.59
N ARG A 84 12.09 25.90 39.52
CA ARG A 84 12.31 24.83 38.53
C ARG A 84 12.87 23.60 39.25
N ARG A 85 12.22 22.44 39.10
CA ARG A 85 12.76 21.17 39.61
C ARG A 85 14.14 20.93 38.99
N GLY A 86 15.11 20.55 39.83
CA GLY A 86 16.48 20.27 39.39
C GLY A 86 16.53 19.07 38.45
N ARG A 87 17.55 19.03 37.58
CA ARG A 87 17.80 17.87 36.71
C ARG A 87 18.08 16.64 37.57
N GLY A 88 17.44 15.52 37.26
CA GLY A 88 17.76 14.23 37.86
C GLY A 88 19.18 13.79 37.46
N PRO A 89 19.96 13.15 38.35
CA PRO A 89 21.36 12.79 38.09
C PRO A 89 21.50 11.55 37.18
N HIS A 90 20.75 11.48 36.08
CA HIS A 90 20.88 10.43 35.06
C HIS A 90 20.47 10.83 33.63
N GLU A 91 20.07 12.08 33.34
CA GLU A 91 19.90 12.53 31.94
C GLU A 91 21.25 12.40 31.18
N PRO A 92 21.31 11.67 30.04
CA PRO A 92 22.48 11.68 29.18
C PRO A 92 22.77 13.11 28.69
N ARG A 93 24.04 13.51 28.68
CA ARG A 93 24.47 14.76 28.06
C ARG A 93 24.09 14.73 26.57
N ARG A 94 23.01 15.43 26.19
CA ARG A 94 22.59 15.60 24.80
C ARG A 94 23.79 16.03 23.94
N LYS A 95 24.29 15.11 23.11
CA LYS A 95 25.20 15.46 22.02
C LYS A 95 24.40 16.31 21.02
N LYS A 96 25.07 17.20 20.29
CA LYS A 96 24.47 17.82 19.11
C LYS A 96 24.37 16.72 18.05
N GLN A 97 23.19 16.12 17.90
CA GLN A 97 23.00 15.01 16.95
C GLN A 97 23.05 15.55 15.52
N ASN A 98 23.78 14.84 14.68
CA ASN A 98 23.75 14.98 13.22
C ASN A 98 22.48 14.28 12.71
N VAL A 99 21.95 14.73 11.56
CA VAL A 99 20.85 14.09 10.81
C VAL A 99 21.09 12.59 10.62
N ASP A 100 22.34 12.20 10.36
CA ASP A 100 22.79 10.80 10.30
C ASP A 100 22.43 10.00 11.57
N GLY A 101 22.54 10.62 12.74
CA GLY A 101 22.20 10.01 14.03
C GLY A 101 20.69 9.97 14.28
N LEU A 102 19.94 10.99 13.84
CA LEU A 102 18.48 11.01 13.98
C LEU A 102 17.81 9.94 13.11
N VAL A 103 18.30 9.73 11.87
CA VAL A 103 17.81 8.66 10.99
C VAL A 103 18.07 7.27 11.60
N LEU A 104 19.25 7.05 12.16
CA LEU A 104 19.60 5.80 12.83
C LEU A 104 18.81 5.58 14.14
N ASP A 105 18.58 6.64 14.93
CA ASP A 105 17.71 6.57 16.12
C ASP A 105 16.27 6.19 15.74
N THR A 106 15.71 6.79 14.67
CA THR A 106 14.38 6.42 14.15
C THR A 106 14.34 4.95 13.70
N LEU A 107 15.35 4.48 12.96
CA LEU A 107 15.44 3.08 12.54
C LEU A 107 15.59 2.11 13.73
N ALA A 108 16.23 2.54 14.83
CA ALA A 108 16.34 1.72 16.03
C ALA A 108 15.01 1.56 16.79
N VAL A 109 14.07 2.52 16.67
CA VAL A 109 12.79 2.51 17.41
C VAL A 109 11.57 2.16 16.55
N ILE A 110 11.64 2.21 15.22
CA ILE A 110 10.48 1.93 14.34
C ILE A 110 9.82 0.56 14.61
N ARG A 111 10.60 -0.46 14.95
CA ARG A 111 10.08 -1.80 15.30
C ARG A 111 9.25 -1.81 16.59
N THR A 112 9.39 -0.78 17.43
CA THR A 112 8.64 -0.59 18.68
C THR A 112 7.48 0.39 18.55
N LEU A 113 7.30 1.03 17.38
CA LEU A 113 6.06 1.75 17.07
C LEU A 113 4.97 0.73 16.73
N VAL A 114 3.90 0.77 17.52
CA VAL A 114 2.90 -0.30 17.61
C VAL A 114 1.51 0.30 17.52
N ASP A 115 1.12 1.19 18.44
CA ASP A 115 -0.21 1.80 18.43
C ASP A 115 -0.18 3.17 17.72
N ASN A 116 -1.18 3.47 16.89
CA ASN A 116 -1.33 4.76 16.20
C ASN A 116 -1.50 5.96 17.16
N ASP A 117 -1.87 5.71 18.42
CA ASP A 117 -1.98 6.71 19.49
C ASP A 117 -0.63 7.08 20.15
N GLN A 118 0.48 6.42 19.78
CA GLN A 118 1.80 6.72 20.35
C GLN A 118 2.37 8.05 19.78
N GLU A 119 2.92 8.91 20.64
CA GLU A 119 3.64 10.11 20.18
C GLU A 119 4.84 9.71 19.30
N PRO A 120 5.01 10.29 18.09
CA PRO A 120 6.12 9.96 17.21
C PRO A 120 7.50 10.18 17.89
N PRO A 121 8.53 9.37 17.57
CA PRO A 121 9.84 9.50 18.18
C PRO A 121 10.42 10.91 18.03
N TYR A 122 11.12 11.39 19.06
CA TYR A 122 11.77 12.70 19.03
C TYR A 122 12.70 12.88 17.82
N SER A 123 13.37 11.81 17.38
CA SER A 123 14.19 11.80 16.17
C SER A 123 13.38 12.04 14.90
N MET A 124 12.21 11.40 14.76
CA MET A 124 11.29 11.57 13.64
C MET A 124 10.71 12.99 13.61
N ILE A 125 10.23 13.50 14.75
CA ILE A 125 9.75 14.89 14.87
C ILE A 125 10.86 15.88 14.45
N THR A 126 12.08 15.72 14.98
CA THR A 126 13.21 16.61 14.64
C THR A 126 13.59 16.54 13.16
N LEU A 127 13.49 15.36 12.53
CA LEU A 127 13.74 15.21 11.08
C LEU A 127 12.68 15.94 10.25
N HIS A 128 11.40 15.90 10.65
CA HIS A 128 10.33 16.59 9.94
C HIS A 128 10.43 18.12 10.13
N GLU A 129 10.75 18.60 11.34
CA GLU A 129 11.03 20.01 11.62
C GLU A 129 12.21 20.54 10.76
N MET A 130 13.24 19.72 10.51
CA MET A 130 14.34 20.08 9.61
C MET A 130 13.92 20.10 8.13
N ALA A 131 13.03 19.19 7.73
CA ALA A 131 12.54 19.06 6.36
C ALA A 131 11.58 20.18 5.92
N GLU A 132 11.14 21.07 6.82
CA GLU A 132 10.38 22.30 6.47
C GLU A 132 11.16 23.28 5.55
N THR A 133 12.45 23.05 5.31
CA THR A 133 13.30 23.87 4.44
C THR A 133 14.00 23.04 3.38
N ASP A 134 14.17 23.57 2.16
CA ASP A 134 14.82 22.87 1.04
C ASP A 134 16.21 22.32 1.39
N GLU A 135 17.04 23.09 2.11
CA GLU A 135 18.38 22.65 2.52
C GLU A 135 18.32 21.54 3.59
N GLY A 136 17.42 21.66 4.58
CA GLY A 136 17.24 20.63 5.60
C GLY A 136 16.62 19.34 5.05
N TRP A 137 15.69 19.46 4.10
CA TRP A 137 15.14 18.34 3.33
C TRP A 137 16.25 17.64 2.53
N LEU A 138 17.14 18.39 1.87
CA LEU A 138 18.32 17.84 1.19
C LEU A 138 19.28 17.15 2.17
N GLU A 139 19.49 17.66 3.38
CA GLU A 139 20.28 16.98 4.42
C GLU A 139 19.63 15.65 4.86
N VAL A 140 18.31 15.63 5.06
CA VAL A 140 17.53 14.43 5.42
C VAL A 140 17.60 13.39 4.31
N VAL A 141 17.30 13.75 3.06
CA VAL A 141 17.35 12.83 1.90
C VAL A 141 18.76 12.25 1.72
N GLN A 142 19.80 13.06 1.82
CA GLN A 142 21.17 12.55 1.74
C GLN A 142 21.54 11.66 2.94
N SER A 143 21.02 11.94 4.15
CA SER A 143 21.19 11.09 5.33
C SER A 143 20.57 9.71 5.12
N LEU A 144 19.30 9.64 4.69
CA LEU A 144 18.61 8.40 4.32
C LEU A 144 19.43 7.56 3.33
N ILE A 145 20.04 8.22 2.33
CA ILE A 145 20.91 7.57 1.34
C ILE A 145 22.21 7.05 1.96
N ARG A 146 22.86 7.82 2.85
CA ARG A 146 24.15 7.46 3.46
C ARG A 146 24.07 6.34 4.50
N VAL A 147 23.12 6.41 5.44
CA VAL A 147 23.29 5.72 6.74
C VAL A 147 22.49 4.45 6.92
N ILE A 148 21.40 4.26 6.16
CA ILE A 148 20.50 3.12 6.37
C ILE A 148 21.19 1.83 5.88
N PRO A 149 21.45 0.85 6.76
CA PRO A 149 22.17 -0.38 6.42
C PRO A 149 21.36 -1.27 5.48
N LEU A 150 22.05 -2.11 4.70
CA LEU A 150 21.41 -3.04 3.76
C LEU A 150 20.69 -4.18 4.50
N GLU A 151 21.20 -4.53 5.68
CA GLU A 151 20.87 -5.70 6.49
C GLU A 151 19.69 -5.50 7.44
N ASP A 152 19.16 -4.27 7.60
CA ASP A 152 17.94 -4.06 8.38
C ASP A 152 16.69 -4.19 7.48
N PRO A 153 15.74 -5.10 7.78
CA PRO A 153 14.56 -5.35 6.95
C PRO A 153 13.55 -4.21 6.96
N LEU A 154 13.62 -3.29 7.93
CA LEU A 154 12.78 -2.10 8.04
C LEU A 154 13.47 -0.86 7.45
N GLY A 155 14.77 -0.94 7.14
CA GLY A 155 15.56 0.12 6.51
C GLY A 155 14.86 0.84 5.34
N PRO A 156 14.35 0.15 4.31
CA PRO A 156 13.66 0.83 3.20
C PRO A 156 12.28 1.35 3.59
N ALA A 157 11.56 0.70 4.50
CA ALA A 157 10.27 1.21 5.01
C ALA A 157 10.44 2.51 5.82
N VAL A 158 11.59 2.69 6.49
CA VAL A 158 11.95 3.96 7.15
C VAL A 158 12.25 5.08 6.15
N ILE A 159 12.78 4.76 4.97
CA ILE A 159 12.89 5.75 3.87
C ILE A 159 11.49 6.20 3.44
N THR A 160 10.58 5.26 3.21
CA THR A 160 9.18 5.58 2.87
C THR A 160 8.52 6.42 3.94
N LEU A 161 8.54 5.98 5.20
CA LEU A 161 7.87 6.65 6.32
C LEU A 161 8.38 8.08 6.55
N LEU A 162 9.70 8.28 6.60
CA LEU A 162 10.27 9.61 6.83
C LEU A 162 10.04 10.54 5.64
N LEU A 163 9.98 10.01 4.41
CA LEU A 163 9.57 10.80 3.25
C LEU A 163 8.06 10.97 3.15
N ASP A 164 7.22 10.14 3.80
CA ASP A 164 5.77 10.24 3.66
C ASP A 164 5.23 11.52 4.32
N GLU A 165 5.68 11.76 5.55
CA GLU A 165 5.34 12.92 6.38
C GLU A 165 6.17 14.18 6.06
N CYS A 166 7.22 14.07 5.21
CA CYS A 166 7.97 15.26 4.76
C CYS A 166 7.11 16.12 3.81
N PRO A 167 7.28 17.46 3.84
CA PRO A 167 6.69 18.33 2.82
C PRO A 167 7.24 17.98 1.42
N LEU A 168 6.42 18.23 0.40
CA LEU A 168 6.85 18.04 -0.99
C LEU A 168 7.96 19.05 -1.34
N PRO A 169 9.09 18.61 -1.92
CA PRO A 169 10.22 19.48 -2.23
C PRO A 169 9.87 20.50 -3.31
N THR A 170 10.52 21.66 -3.27
CA THR A 170 10.45 22.61 -4.38
C THR A 170 11.12 22.05 -5.64
N LYS A 171 10.83 22.66 -6.80
CA LYS A 171 11.54 22.37 -8.05
C LYS A 171 13.05 22.55 -7.90
N ASP A 172 13.47 23.57 -7.16
CA ASP A 172 14.87 23.91 -6.96
C ASP A 172 15.57 22.90 -6.04
N ALA A 173 14.87 22.38 -5.02
CA ALA A 173 15.35 21.25 -4.21
C ALA A 173 15.48 19.96 -5.03
N LEU A 174 14.52 19.65 -5.92
CA LEU A 174 14.61 18.49 -6.82
C LEU A 174 15.75 18.61 -7.83
N GLN A 175 16.00 19.82 -8.36
CA GLN A 175 17.14 20.08 -9.23
C GLN A 175 18.47 19.91 -8.47
N LYS A 176 18.61 20.55 -7.29
CA LYS A 176 19.79 20.37 -6.42
C LYS A 176 20.02 18.91 -6.06
N LEU A 177 18.98 18.14 -5.73
CA LEU A 177 19.09 16.71 -5.44
C LEU A 177 19.65 15.94 -6.66
N THR A 178 19.14 16.24 -7.85
CA THR A 178 19.60 15.61 -9.10
C THR A 178 21.08 15.93 -9.37
N GLU A 179 21.49 17.18 -9.16
CA GLU A 179 22.89 17.63 -9.28
C GLU A 179 23.82 17.01 -8.22
N ILE A 180 23.34 16.85 -6.97
CA ILE A 180 24.08 16.23 -5.85
C ILE A 180 24.25 14.72 -6.07
N LEU A 181 23.23 14.03 -6.59
CA LEU A 181 23.27 12.59 -6.83
C LEU A 181 24.09 12.24 -8.09
N ASN A 182 24.05 13.09 -9.13
CA ASN A 182 24.83 12.98 -10.36
C ASN A 182 24.82 11.56 -10.99
N LEU A 183 23.61 11.01 -11.15
CA LEU A 183 23.41 9.60 -11.50
C LEU A 183 23.58 9.34 -13.01
N SER A 184 24.11 8.17 -13.33
CA SER A 184 24.37 7.66 -14.68
C SER A 184 24.57 6.14 -14.64
N GLY A 185 24.60 5.48 -15.79
CA GLY A 185 24.92 4.05 -15.91
C GLY A 185 26.32 3.72 -15.37
N ALA A 186 27.29 4.60 -15.59
CA ALA A 186 28.64 4.49 -15.03
C ALA A 186 28.70 4.66 -13.50
N ALA A 187 27.72 5.36 -12.91
CA ALA A 187 27.53 5.37 -11.46
C ALA A 187 26.88 4.07 -10.98
N ALA A 188 25.86 3.56 -11.67
CA ALA A 188 25.14 2.33 -11.29
C ALA A 188 26.06 1.12 -11.14
N CYS A 189 27.02 0.94 -12.06
CA CYS A 189 28.02 -0.15 -12.02
C CYS A 189 29.01 -0.12 -10.84
N GLN A 190 28.86 0.81 -9.89
CA GLN A 190 29.65 0.89 -8.65
C GLN A 190 28.90 0.33 -7.43
N ASP A 191 27.70 -0.21 -7.63
CA ASP A 191 26.83 -0.75 -6.58
C ASP A 191 27.49 -1.87 -5.76
N ALA A 192 28.28 -2.73 -6.40
CA ALA A 192 29.07 -3.78 -5.73
C ALA A 192 30.02 -3.25 -4.64
N CYS A 193 30.43 -1.98 -4.69
CA CYS A 193 31.24 -1.35 -3.64
C CYS A 193 30.40 -0.76 -2.50
N HIS A 194 29.15 -0.35 -2.75
CA HIS A 194 28.31 0.37 -1.80
C HIS A 194 26.80 0.00 -1.92
N PRO A 195 26.42 -1.28 -1.80
CA PRO A 195 25.08 -1.74 -2.18
C PRO A 195 23.97 -1.13 -1.31
N ALA A 196 24.26 -0.85 -0.03
CA ALA A 196 23.37 -0.10 0.86
C ALA A 196 23.01 1.28 0.28
N LYS A 197 24.02 2.09 -0.09
CA LYS A 197 23.83 3.43 -0.66
C LYS A 197 22.98 3.37 -1.91
N HIS A 198 23.27 2.43 -2.82
CA HIS A 198 22.55 2.30 -4.09
C HIS A 198 21.10 1.90 -3.87
N ARG A 199 20.83 0.92 -2.98
CA ARG A 199 19.47 0.54 -2.55
C ARG A 199 18.72 1.73 -1.99
N ASN A 200 19.36 2.50 -1.09
CA ASN A 200 18.75 3.69 -0.49
C ASN A 200 18.44 4.77 -1.54
N THR A 201 19.36 5.03 -2.49
CA THR A 201 19.13 5.95 -3.61
C THR A 201 17.94 5.52 -4.46
N THR A 202 17.84 4.22 -4.82
CA THR A 202 16.70 3.71 -5.58
C THR A 202 15.39 3.77 -4.81
N ALA A 203 15.40 3.49 -3.50
CA ALA A 203 14.22 3.60 -2.64
C ALA A 203 13.73 5.05 -2.53
N VAL A 204 14.63 6.01 -2.29
CA VAL A 204 14.31 7.45 -2.30
C VAL A 204 13.70 7.86 -3.64
N LEU A 205 14.30 7.49 -4.77
CA LEU A 205 13.76 7.81 -6.10
C LEU A 205 12.34 7.26 -6.29
N GLY A 206 12.06 6.03 -5.84
CA GLY A 206 10.71 5.46 -5.87
C GLY A 206 9.70 6.21 -5.00
N CYS A 207 10.07 6.57 -3.76
CA CYS A 207 9.21 7.35 -2.87
C CYS A 207 8.90 8.75 -3.43
N LEU A 208 9.87 9.40 -4.07
CA LEU A 208 9.66 10.69 -4.74
C LEU A 208 8.80 10.54 -6.00
N ALA A 209 9.01 9.49 -6.80
CA ALA A 209 8.23 9.23 -8.00
C ALA A 209 6.72 8.98 -7.72
N GLU A 210 6.41 8.32 -6.59
CA GLU A 210 5.03 8.09 -6.12
C GLU A 210 4.35 9.37 -5.60
N LYS A 211 5.13 10.29 -5.01
CA LYS A 211 4.62 11.55 -4.45
C LYS A 211 4.46 12.66 -5.47
N LEU A 212 5.31 12.69 -6.49
CA LEU A 212 5.32 13.73 -7.50
C LEU A 212 4.44 13.34 -8.68
N ALA A 213 3.53 14.23 -9.06
CA ALA A 213 2.68 14.09 -10.23
C ALA A 213 3.04 15.10 -11.33
N GLY A 214 2.70 14.79 -12.57
CA GLY A 214 2.85 15.70 -13.72
C GLY A 214 4.29 16.22 -13.90
N PRO A 215 4.49 17.52 -14.21
CA PRO A 215 5.80 18.07 -14.56
C PRO A 215 6.91 17.87 -13.54
N ALA A 216 6.60 17.72 -12.24
CA ALA A 216 7.62 17.45 -11.22
C ALA A 216 8.14 16.00 -11.28
N SER A 217 7.25 15.03 -11.53
CA SER A 217 7.60 13.62 -11.72
C SER A 217 8.40 13.41 -13.01
N ILE A 218 8.00 14.11 -14.07
CA ILE A 218 8.67 14.08 -15.38
C ILE A 218 10.04 14.74 -15.30
N GLY A 219 10.15 15.88 -14.60
CA GLY A 219 11.43 16.56 -14.37
C GLY A 219 12.42 15.76 -13.51
N LEU A 220 11.93 14.92 -12.59
CA LEU A 220 12.78 14.05 -11.78
C LEU A 220 13.31 12.84 -12.56
N LEU A 221 12.58 12.31 -13.55
CA LEU A 221 13.05 11.22 -14.42
C LEU A 221 14.02 11.74 -15.50
N SER A 222 15.12 12.36 -15.07
CA SER A 222 16.18 12.81 -15.97
C SER A 222 16.85 11.62 -16.70
N PRO A 223 17.45 11.82 -17.89
CA PRO A 223 18.10 10.75 -18.63
C PRO A 223 19.16 9.98 -17.84
N GLY A 224 19.93 10.66 -16.97
CA GLY A 224 20.92 10.03 -16.10
C GLY A 224 20.31 9.18 -14.97
N ILE A 225 19.16 9.59 -14.45
CA ILE A 225 18.37 8.81 -13.47
C ILE A 225 17.77 7.57 -14.13
N LEU A 226 17.18 7.71 -15.33
CA LEU A 226 16.68 6.59 -16.12
C LEU A 226 17.80 5.61 -16.49
N GLU A 227 18.94 6.11 -16.97
CA GLU A 227 20.11 5.28 -17.30
C GLU A 227 20.64 4.53 -16.07
N TYR A 228 20.74 5.20 -14.92
CA TYR A 228 21.16 4.59 -13.65
C TYR A 228 20.21 3.47 -13.20
N LEU A 229 18.89 3.71 -13.27
CA LEU A 229 17.88 2.72 -12.89
C LEU A 229 17.90 1.49 -13.82
N LEU A 230 18.00 1.69 -15.14
CA LEU A 230 18.09 0.59 -16.10
C LEU A 230 19.39 -0.20 -15.98
N HIS A 231 20.54 0.45 -15.77
CA HIS A 231 21.80 -0.26 -15.51
C HIS A 231 21.75 -1.03 -14.19
N SER A 232 21.00 -0.56 -13.19
CA SER A 232 20.79 -1.25 -11.91
C SER A 232 19.95 -2.54 -12.03
N LEU A 233 19.34 -2.82 -13.19
CA LEU A 233 18.66 -4.08 -13.50
C LEU A 233 19.59 -5.13 -14.17
N ASN A 234 20.89 -4.87 -14.27
CA ASN A 234 21.86 -5.79 -14.86
C ASN A 234 22.11 -6.99 -13.93
N PHE A 235 22.30 -8.19 -14.50
CA PHE A 235 22.57 -9.45 -13.79
C PHE A 235 23.79 -9.44 -12.86
N GLN A 236 24.69 -8.48 -13.02
CA GLN A 236 25.89 -8.31 -12.20
C GLN A 236 25.66 -7.43 -10.96
N SER A 237 24.57 -6.64 -10.93
CA SER A 237 24.23 -5.77 -9.81
C SER A 237 23.77 -6.56 -8.58
N HIS A 238 23.72 -5.90 -7.42
CA HIS A 238 23.24 -6.49 -6.19
C HIS A 238 21.70 -6.69 -6.25
N PRO A 239 21.14 -7.88 -5.94
CA PRO A 239 19.70 -8.15 -6.10
C PRO A 239 18.78 -7.14 -5.41
N THR A 240 19.13 -6.66 -4.21
CA THR A 240 18.36 -5.61 -3.51
C THR A 240 18.39 -4.26 -4.25
N VAL A 241 19.45 -3.96 -5.00
CA VAL A 241 19.52 -2.74 -5.83
C VAL A 241 18.65 -2.92 -7.08
N MET A 242 18.66 -4.10 -7.71
CA MET A 242 17.73 -4.42 -8.81
C MET A 242 16.27 -4.27 -8.38
N LEU A 243 15.92 -4.81 -7.20
CA LEU A 243 14.56 -4.80 -6.66
C LEU A 243 14.04 -3.37 -6.49
N PHE A 244 14.80 -2.51 -5.81
CA PHE A 244 14.38 -1.14 -5.57
C PHE A 244 14.51 -0.25 -6.83
N ALA A 245 15.41 -0.55 -7.76
CA ALA A 245 15.44 0.10 -9.07
C ALA A 245 14.18 -0.22 -9.90
N LEU A 246 13.74 -1.49 -9.90
CA LEU A 246 12.50 -1.91 -10.57
C LEU A 246 11.28 -1.26 -9.92
N ILE A 247 11.17 -1.28 -8.59
CA ILE A 247 10.08 -0.61 -7.87
C ILE A 247 10.08 0.89 -8.21
N ALA A 248 11.23 1.57 -8.22
CA ALA A 248 11.30 2.98 -8.60
C ALA A 248 10.81 3.23 -10.04
N LEU A 249 11.20 2.38 -11.00
CA LEU A 249 10.71 2.45 -12.39
C LEU A 249 9.18 2.23 -12.48
N GLU A 250 8.61 1.32 -11.68
CA GLU A 250 7.16 1.15 -11.56
C GLU A 250 6.47 2.39 -10.98
N LYS A 251 7.04 3.03 -9.95
CA LYS A 251 6.50 4.28 -9.38
C LYS A 251 6.56 5.43 -10.38
N PHE A 252 7.67 5.61 -11.09
CA PHE A 252 7.76 6.61 -12.17
C PHE A 252 6.69 6.35 -13.25
N ALA A 253 6.45 5.09 -13.61
CA ALA A 253 5.43 4.68 -14.58
C ALA A 253 3.96 4.76 -14.07
N GLN A 254 3.71 5.38 -12.91
CA GLN A 254 2.36 5.83 -12.51
C GLN A 254 1.90 7.05 -13.32
N THR A 255 2.81 7.89 -13.85
CA THR A 255 2.47 8.96 -14.80
C THR A 255 2.62 8.48 -16.25
N SER A 256 1.75 8.96 -17.14
CA SER A 256 1.65 8.47 -18.53
C SER A 256 2.93 8.71 -19.33
N GLU A 257 3.52 9.89 -19.17
CA GLU A 257 4.70 10.37 -19.90
C GLU A 257 5.96 9.60 -19.48
N ASN A 258 6.17 9.43 -18.17
CA ASN A 258 7.24 8.57 -17.66
C ASN A 258 7.01 7.11 -18.02
N LYS A 259 5.75 6.61 -18.00
CA LYS A 259 5.45 5.24 -18.43
C LYS A 259 5.84 5.01 -19.90
N MET A 260 5.53 5.94 -20.80
CA MET A 260 5.97 5.85 -22.20
C MET A 260 7.51 5.86 -22.27
N THR A 261 8.15 6.83 -21.62
CA THR A 261 9.62 6.99 -21.62
C THR A 261 10.36 5.74 -21.11
N VAL A 262 9.83 5.08 -20.06
CA VAL A 262 10.37 3.82 -19.54
C VAL A 262 10.04 2.64 -20.46
N SER A 263 8.84 2.58 -21.04
CA SER A 263 8.41 1.47 -21.91
C SER A 263 9.12 1.46 -23.28
N GLU A 264 9.56 2.61 -23.77
CA GLU A 264 10.38 2.77 -24.98
C GLU A 264 11.86 2.38 -24.76
N SER A 265 12.26 2.11 -23.51
CA SER A 265 13.60 1.64 -23.16
C SER A 265 13.76 0.11 -23.25
N CYS A 266 14.98 -0.38 -23.02
CA CYS A 266 15.28 -1.82 -22.98
C CYS A 266 14.73 -2.57 -21.75
N ILE A 267 13.97 -1.92 -20.85
CA ILE A 267 13.46 -2.51 -19.61
C ILE A 267 12.78 -3.87 -19.83
N SER A 268 11.94 -3.99 -20.86
CA SER A 268 11.18 -5.22 -21.12
C SER A 268 12.07 -6.41 -21.48
N ASP A 269 13.21 -6.20 -22.15
CA ASP A 269 14.21 -7.24 -22.42
C ASP A 269 14.99 -7.64 -21.16
N GLN A 270 15.23 -6.70 -20.24
CA GLN A 270 15.85 -7.00 -18.94
C GLN A 270 14.90 -7.83 -18.05
N LEU A 271 13.62 -7.46 -17.98
CA LEU A 271 12.64 -8.17 -17.16
C LEU A 271 12.31 -9.58 -17.68
N ILE A 272 12.34 -9.82 -18.99
CA ILE A 272 12.27 -11.18 -19.60
C ILE A 272 13.36 -12.12 -19.07
N LEU A 273 14.52 -11.58 -18.69
CA LEU A 273 15.60 -12.36 -18.08
C LEU A 273 15.39 -12.50 -16.57
N LEU A 274 14.97 -11.45 -15.87
CA LEU A 274 14.78 -11.43 -14.42
C LEU A 274 13.55 -12.24 -13.96
N GLU A 275 12.48 -12.35 -14.75
CA GLU A 275 11.30 -13.19 -14.40
C GLU A 275 11.65 -14.68 -14.23
N LYS A 276 12.83 -15.11 -14.67
CA LYS A 276 13.37 -16.47 -14.47
C LYS A 276 13.83 -16.74 -13.03
N TRP A 277 13.72 -15.75 -12.13
CA TRP A 277 14.06 -15.88 -10.72
C TRP A 277 12.85 -16.02 -9.78
N THR A 278 11.61 -16.10 -10.27
CA THR A 278 10.42 -16.23 -9.40
C THR A 278 10.55 -17.43 -8.43
N ASP A 279 11.07 -18.57 -8.88
CA ASP A 279 11.28 -19.77 -8.05
C ASP A 279 12.72 -19.90 -7.50
N ASN A 280 13.48 -18.81 -7.40
CA ASN A 280 14.88 -18.87 -6.97
C ASN A 280 14.98 -19.19 -5.46
N PRO A 281 15.86 -20.12 -5.03
CA PRO A 281 16.10 -20.39 -3.61
C PRO A 281 16.78 -19.22 -2.87
N ASP A 282 17.36 -18.26 -3.59
CA ASP A 282 17.79 -16.97 -3.04
C ASP A 282 16.57 -16.04 -2.92
N TYR A 283 16.13 -15.76 -1.70
CA TYR A 283 14.92 -14.97 -1.43
C TYR A 283 14.99 -13.51 -1.91
N LEU A 284 16.17 -12.92 -2.08
CA LEU A 284 16.29 -11.58 -2.70
C LEU A 284 16.08 -11.68 -4.22
N LYS A 285 16.61 -12.72 -4.86
CA LYS A 285 16.35 -12.98 -6.29
C LYS A 285 14.90 -13.39 -6.55
N ARG A 286 14.24 -14.13 -5.64
CA ARG A 286 12.80 -14.42 -5.69
C ARG A 286 11.95 -13.15 -5.72
N GLN A 287 12.25 -12.17 -4.87
CA GLN A 287 11.58 -10.86 -4.90
C GLN A 287 11.77 -10.13 -6.24
N VAL A 288 13.00 -10.10 -6.77
CA VAL A 288 13.28 -9.50 -8.09
C VAL A 288 12.50 -10.19 -9.21
N GLY A 289 12.47 -11.53 -9.23
CA GLY A 289 11.75 -12.31 -10.24
C GLY A 289 10.24 -12.20 -10.14
N PHE A 290 9.70 -12.19 -8.91
CA PHE A 290 8.28 -11.92 -8.64
C PHE A 290 7.87 -10.54 -9.18
N CYS A 291 8.62 -9.48 -8.84
CA CYS A 291 8.35 -8.14 -9.36
C CYS A 291 8.48 -8.09 -10.88
N ALA A 292 9.57 -8.60 -11.46
CA ALA A 292 9.79 -8.57 -12.90
C ALA A 292 8.68 -9.27 -13.70
N GLN A 293 8.19 -10.42 -13.22
CA GLN A 293 7.04 -11.12 -13.80
C GLN A 293 5.76 -10.27 -13.71
N TRP A 294 5.52 -9.63 -12.56
CA TRP A 294 4.35 -8.78 -12.33
C TRP A 294 4.37 -7.51 -13.21
N SER A 295 5.51 -6.81 -13.35
CA SER A 295 5.63 -5.67 -14.27
C SER A 295 5.55 -6.13 -15.75
N LEU A 296 6.06 -7.32 -16.06
CA LEU A 296 5.77 -8.15 -17.24
C LEU A 296 4.30 -8.14 -17.67
N ASP A 297 3.43 -8.48 -16.73
CA ASP A 297 2.01 -8.63 -16.98
C ASP A 297 1.23 -7.31 -16.89
N ASN A 298 1.69 -6.31 -16.12
CA ASN A 298 0.89 -5.13 -15.75
C ASN A 298 1.36 -3.76 -16.29
N LEU A 299 2.67 -3.54 -16.47
CA LEU A 299 3.22 -2.23 -16.84
C LEU A 299 4.01 -2.23 -18.15
N PHE A 300 5.07 -3.03 -18.22
CA PHE A 300 6.13 -2.95 -19.23
C PHE A 300 6.04 -4.11 -20.22
N LEU A 301 4.89 -4.17 -20.91
CA LEU A 301 4.50 -5.28 -21.77
C LEU A 301 5.54 -5.58 -22.85
N LYS A 302 5.90 -6.85 -23.03
CA LYS A 302 6.78 -7.31 -24.11
C LYS A 302 5.96 -7.91 -25.26
N GLU A 303 6.15 -7.40 -26.47
CA GLU A 303 5.52 -7.97 -27.68
C GLU A 303 5.88 -9.46 -27.83
N GLY A 304 4.88 -10.29 -28.15
CA GLY A 304 5.03 -11.73 -28.28
C GLY A 304 5.12 -12.53 -26.97
N ARG A 305 5.23 -11.89 -25.79
CA ARG A 305 5.17 -12.58 -24.49
C ARG A 305 3.73 -12.92 -24.12
N GLN A 306 3.47 -14.21 -23.84
CA GLN A 306 2.20 -14.65 -23.22
C GLN A 306 2.13 -14.20 -21.75
N PHE A 307 0.93 -13.80 -21.30
CA PHE A 307 0.72 -13.37 -19.92
C PHE A 307 0.84 -14.55 -18.96
N THR A 308 1.27 -14.30 -17.71
CA THR A 308 1.58 -15.42 -16.82
C THR A 308 0.33 -16.19 -16.38
N TYR A 309 -0.83 -15.53 -16.28
CA TYR A 309 -2.12 -16.21 -16.03
C TYR A 309 -2.53 -17.18 -17.16
N GLU A 310 -1.97 -17.05 -18.37
CA GLU A 310 -2.29 -17.89 -19.53
C GLU A 310 -1.46 -19.19 -19.58
N LYS A 311 -0.40 -19.28 -18.77
CA LYS A 311 0.60 -20.37 -18.81
C LYS A 311 0.87 -21.05 -17.46
N VAL A 312 0.27 -20.57 -16.37
CA VAL A 312 0.45 -21.10 -15.01
C VAL A 312 -0.42 -22.35 -14.77
N ASP A 313 0.13 -23.37 -14.08
CA ASP A 313 -0.64 -24.56 -13.70
C ASP A 313 -1.46 -24.31 -12.44
N LEU A 314 -2.79 -24.35 -12.59
CA LEU A 314 -3.77 -24.13 -11.52
C LEU A 314 -4.59 -25.41 -11.24
N THR A 315 -4.18 -26.57 -11.75
CA THR A 315 -4.91 -27.85 -11.60
C THR A 315 -5.03 -28.28 -10.15
N ASN A 316 -3.93 -28.20 -9.40
CA ASN A 316 -3.85 -28.58 -7.98
C ASN A 316 -4.28 -27.47 -7.01
N ILE A 317 -4.57 -26.26 -7.50
CA ILE A 317 -5.04 -25.14 -6.68
C ILE A 317 -6.56 -25.20 -6.53
N ARG A 318 -7.05 -25.22 -5.29
CA ARG A 318 -8.49 -25.12 -4.94
C ARG A 318 -8.80 -24.04 -3.91
N ALA A 319 -7.80 -23.53 -3.20
CA ALA A 319 -7.90 -22.34 -2.36
C ALA A 319 -6.67 -21.45 -2.63
N MET A 320 -6.87 -20.13 -2.64
CA MET A 320 -5.85 -19.13 -2.96
C MET A 320 -6.18 -17.79 -2.30
N LEU A 321 -5.29 -16.80 -2.40
CA LEU A 321 -5.57 -15.41 -2.02
C LEU A 321 -6.61 -14.81 -2.99
N ASN A 322 -7.59 -14.10 -2.45
CA ASN A 322 -8.75 -13.62 -3.21
C ASN A 322 -8.47 -12.25 -3.84
N SER A 323 -8.27 -12.18 -5.16
CA SER A 323 -8.04 -10.93 -5.90
C SER A 323 -9.26 -9.99 -5.97
N ASN A 324 -10.39 -10.38 -5.36
CA ASN A 324 -11.61 -9.58 -5.22
C ASN A 324 -11.92 -9.24 -3.74
N ASP A 325 -11.05 -9.61 -2.79
CA ASP A 325 -11.16 -9.32 -1.35
C ASP A 325 -9.76 -8.96 -0.81
N VAL A 326 -9.23 -7.87 -1.38
CA VAL A 326 -7.84 -7.39 -1.26
C VAL A 326 -7.77 -5.88 -1.45
N SER A 327 -6.81 -5.22 -0.80
CA SER A 327 -6.47 -3.80 -1.01
C SER A 327 -5.85 -3.53 -2.40
N GLU A 328 -6.01 -2.32 -2.93
CA GLU A 328 -5.77 -2.00 -4.36
C GLU A 328 -4.34 -2.28 -4.87
N TYR A 329 -3.34 -2.17 -4.01
CA TYR A 329 -1.91 -2.16 -4.37
C TYR A 329 -1.16 -3.45 -4.02
N LEU A 330 -1.83 -4.45 -3.43
CA LEU A 330 -1.19 -5.74 -3.15
C LEU A 330 -0.94 -6.50 -4.46
N LYS A 331 0.33 -6.82 -4.73
CA LYS A 331 0.72 -7.68 -5.84
C LYS A 331 0.47 -9.13 -5.44
N ILE A 332 -0.41 -9.83 -6.15
CA ILE A 332 -0.60 -11.28 -5.99
C ILE A 332 0.00 -12.00 -7.21
N SER A 333 0.70 -13.11 -6.94
CA SER A 333 1.20 -14.06 -7.94
C SER A 333 0.09 -14.63 -8.84
N PRO A 334 0.39 -15.06 -10.08
CA PRO A 334 -0.59 -15.65 -10.99
C PRO A 334 -1.24 -16.96 -10.50
N HIS A 335 -0.60 -17.67 -9.56
CA HIS A 335 -1.16 -18.85 -8.89
C HIS A 335 -1.83 -18.53 -7.54
N GLY A 336 -1.90 -17.26 -7.15
CA GLY A 336 -2.61 -16.80 -5.94
C GLY A 336 -2.08 -17.31 -4.61
N LEU A 337 -0.83 -17.79 -4.53
CA LEU A 337 -0.25 -18.29 -3.28
C LEU A 337 0.86 -17.40 -2.70
N GLU A 338 1.49 -16.55 -3.50
CA GLU A 338 2.47 -15.57 -3.02
C GLU A 338 1.95 -14.15 -3.24
N ALA A 339 2.16 -13.27 -2.24
CA ALA A 339 1.79 -11.87 -2.30
C ALA A 339 2.88 -10.94 -1.76
N ARG A 340 2.90 -9.71 -2.29
CA ARG A 340 3.87 -8.66 -1.97
C ARG A 340 3.19 -7.29 -1.91
N CYS A 341 3.54 -6.47 -0.91
CA CYS A 341 3.23 -5.04 -0.91
C CYS A 341 4.47 -4.22 -1.32
N ASP A 342 4.29 -3.22 -2.17
CA ASP A 342 5.31 -2.19 -2.47
C ASP A 342 4.74 -0.76 -2.31
N ALA A 343 3.57 -0.59 -1.68
CA ALA A 343 2.95 0.70 -1.36
C ALA A 343 3.36 1.20 0.05
N SER A 344 3.05 2.45 0.40
CA SER A 344 3.17 2.94 1.79
C SER A 344 2.02 2.50 2.69
N SER A 345 0.85 2.20 2.12
CA SER A 345 -0.34 1.71 2.83
C SER A 345 -0.22 0.24 3.27
N PHE A 346 -0.99 -0.11 4.30
CA PHE A 346 -0.97 -1.43 4.93
C PHE A 346 -1.94 -2.40 4.23
N GLU A 347 -1.53 -2.83 3.04
CA GLU A 347 -2.35 -3.63 2.12
C GLU A 347 -2.73 -4.99 2.72
N SER A 348 -4.01 -5.35 2.61
CA SER A 348 -4.61 -6.51 3.29
C SER A 348 -5.36 -7.45 2.34
N VAL A 349 -5.47 -8.73 2.67
CA VAL A 349 -6.11 -9.78 1.83
C VAL A 349 -6.72 -10.92 2.66
N ARG A 350 -7.84 -11.49 2.18
CA ARG A 350 -8.40 -12.79 2.62
C ARG A 350 -8.21 -13.88 1.55
N CYS A 351 -8.20 -15.15 1.96
CA CYS A 351 -8.26 -16.28 1.03
C CYS A 351 -9.67 -16.45 0.43
N THR A 352 -9.80 -17.28 -0.62
CA THR A 352 -11.08 -17.52 -1.31
C THR A 352 -12.06 -18.44 -0.56
N PHE A 353 -11.64 -19.13 0.50
CA PHE A 353 -12.46 -20.16 1.16
C PHE A 353 -12.73 -19.87 2.65
N CYS A 354 -14.00 -20.04 3.04
CA CYS A 354 -14.55 -19.80 4.37
C CYS A 354 -14.51 -21.06 5.24
N VAL A 355 -14.18 -20.95 6.52
CA VAL A 355 -14.21 -22.07 7.48
C VAL A 355 -15.17 -21.79 8.64
N ASP A 356 -16.19 -22.64 8.75
CA ASP A 356 -17.33 -22.45 9.67
C ASP A 356 -17.45 -23.52 10.76
N SER A 357 -16.75 -24.65 10.64
CA SER A 357 -16.70 -25.69 11.68
C SER A 357 -15.46 -26.58 11.54
N GLY A 358 -15.08 -27.29 12.62
CA GLY A 358 -13.97 -28.24 12.64
C GLY A 358 -12.62 -27.63 13.02
N VAL A 359 -11.53 -28.30 12.61
CA VAL A 359 -10.14 -27.87 12.86
C VAL A 359 -9.44 -27.72 11.51
N TRP A 360 -8.79 -26.59 11.28
CA TRP A 360 -8.16 -26.23 10.02
C TRP A 360 -6.69 -25.84 10.22
N TYR A 361 -5.86 -26.11 9.21
CA TYR A 361 -4.45 -25.74 9.22
C TYR A 361 -3.99 -25.19 7.87
N TYR A 362 -3.13 -24.17 7.91
CA TYR A 362 -2.35 -23.70 6.77
C TYR A 362 -0.94 -23.27 7.21
N GLU A 363 0.00 -23.17 6.27
CA GLU A 363 1.35 -22.64 6.51
C GLU A 363 1.61 -21.40 5.67
N VAL A 364 2.58 -20.57 6.09
CA VAL A 364 3.14 -19.47 5.30
C VAL A 364 4.66 -19.50 5.40
N THR A 365 5.36 -19.43 4.26
CA THR A 365 6.80 -19.20 4.19
C THR A 365 7.09 -17.70 4.15
N VAL A 366 7.94 -17.23 5.05
CA VAL A 366 8.41 -15.84 5.12
C VAL A 366 9.42 -15.59 3.99
N ILE A 367 9.17 -14.62 3.10
CA ILE A 367 10.10 -14.24 2.01
C ILE A 367 10.87 -12.95 2.38
N THR A 368 10.34 -12.13 3.30
CA THR A 368 11.01 -10.97 3.93
C THR A 368 10.71 -10.90 5.42
N SER A 369 11.69 -10.52 6.25
CA SER A 369 11.56 -10.50 7.71
C SER A 369 10.96 -9.22 8.33
N GLY A 370 10.43 -8.28 7.53
CA GLY A 370 9.79 -7.05 8.03
C GLY A 370 8.35 -7.23 8.51
N VAL A 371 7.64 -6.13 8.75
CA VAL A 371 6.31 -6.13 9.41
C VAL A 371 5.21 -6.67 8.51
N MET A 372 4.61 -7.77 8.94
CA MET A 372 3.37 -8.34 8.41
C MET A 372 2.53 -8.83 9.59
N GLN A 373 1.21 -8.72 9.48
CA GLN A 373 0.25 -9.37 10.39
C GLN A 373 -0.43 -10.50 9.62
N ILE A 374 -0.30 -11.75 10.07
CA ILE A 374 -0.83 -12.92 9.36
C ILE A 374 -1.67 -13.75 10.32
N GLY A 375 -2.84 -14.23 9.91
CA GLY A 375 -3.71 -15.02 10.78
C GLY A 375 -5.10 -15.28 10.23
N TRP A 376 -6.11 -14.86 10.96
CA TRP A 376 -7.51 -15.21 10.71
C TRP A 376 -8.42 -13.97 10.81
N ALA A 377 -9.40 -13.86 9.91
CA ALA A 377 -10.40 -12.79 9.91
C ALA A 377 -11.75 -13.30 9.40
N THR A 378 -12.88 -12.76 9.87
CA THR A 378 -14.18 -12.95 9.19
C THR A 378 -14.37 -11.94 8.05
N LYS A 379 -15.55 -11.93 7.42
CA LYS A 379 -15.95 -10.86 6.46
C LYS A 379 -16.30 -9.53 7.12
N ASP A 380 -16.61 -9.54 8.42
CA ASP A 380 -16.97 -8.35 9.20
C ASP A 380 -15.73 -7.52 9.55
N SER A 381 -14.54 -8.13 9.46
CA SER A 381 -13.25 -7.47 9.58
C SER A 381 -12.99 -6.51 8.40
N LYS A 382 -12.50 -5.31 8.72
CA LYS A 382 -12.40 -4.17 7.79
C LYS A 382 -10.96 -3.75 7.56
N PHE A 383 -10.56 -3.69 6.29
CA PHE A 383 -9.23 -3.22 5.92
C PHE A 383 -9.27 -1.71 5.72
N LEU A 384 -8.55 -0.96 6.56
CA LEU A 384 -8.37 0.48 6.42
C LEU A 384 -6.88 0.73 6.16
N ASN A 385 -6.41 0.25 5.01
CA ASN A 385 -5.01 0.24 4.58
C ASN A 385 -4.34 1.63 4.66
N HIS A 386 -5.07 2.71 4.41
CA HIS A 386 -4.60 4.10 4.51
C HIS A 386 -4.65 4.68 5.93
N GLU A 387 -5.34 4.03 6.87
CA GLU A 387 -5.32 4.36 8.32
C GLU A 387 -4.38 3.43 9.10
N GLY A 388 -3.72 2.50 8.40
CA GLY A 388 -2.77 1.53 8.97
C GLY A 388 -3.42 0.30 9.63
N TYR A 389 -4.74 0.12 9.54
CA TYR A 389 -5.43 -1.01 10.19
C TYR A 389 -5.60 -2.22 9.26
N GLY A 390 -5.18 -3.39 9.76
CA GLY A 390 -5.22 -4.67 9.08
C GLY A 390 -5.68 -5.84 9.97
N ILE A 391 -5.18 -7.05 9.71
CA ILE A 391 -5.61 -8.27 10.42
C ILE A 391 -5.16 -8.24 11.88
N GLY A 392 -6.12 -8.25 12.80
CA GLY A 392 -5.89 -8.13 14.24
C GLY A 392 -6.13 -6.71 14.77
N ASP A 393 -6.43 -5.73 13.91
CA ASP A 393 -6.74 -4.37 14.34
C ASP A 393 -8.24 -4.12 14.56
N ASP A 394 -9.06 -5.17 14.42
CA ASP A 394 -10.48 -5.16 14.78
C ASP A 394 -10.88 -6.36 15.67
N GLU A 395 -12.13 -6.37 16.09
CA GLU A 395 -12.73 -7.39 16.97
C GLU A 395 -13.11 -8.70 16.24
N TYR A 396 -12.94 -8.78 14.91
CA TYR A 396 -13.33 -9.91 14.05
C TYR A 396 -12.11 -10.65 13.46
N SER A 397 -10.90 -10.25 13.84
CA SER A 397 -9.64 -10.78 13.30
C SER A 397 -8.58 -10.96 14.39
N CYS A 398 -7.59 -11.80 14.14
CA CYS A 398 -6.48 -12.07 15.06
C CYS A 398 -5.23 -12.48 14.27
N ALA A 399 -4.08 -11.88 14.56
CA ALA A 399 -2.86 -12.09 13.79
C ALA A 399 -1.60 -12.31 14.63
N TYR A 400 -0.64 -12.97 13.99
CA TYR A 400 0.75 -13.15 14.39
C TYR A 400 1.64 -12.18 13.60
N ASP A 401 2.51 -11.47 14.31
CA ASP A 401 3.52 -10.55 13.76
C ASP A 401 4.90 -10.99 14.26
N GLY A 402 5.59 -11.77 13.43
CA GLY A 402 6.91 -12.31 13.77
C GLY A 402 8.04 -11.29 13.67
N CYS A 403 7.80 -10.06 13.17
CA CYS A 403 8.82 -9.01 13.09
C CYS A 403 8.91 -8.25 14.42
N ARG A 404 7.75 -7.84 14.95
CA ARG A 404 7.63 -7.15 16.25
C ARG A 404 7.49 -8.13 17.42
N GLN A 405 7.31 -9.43 17.13
CA GLN A 405 7.12 -10.54 18.06
C GLN A 405 5.82 -10.41 18.88
N LEU A 406 4.73 -10.08 18.19
CA LEU A 406 3.43 -9.70 18.77
C LEU A 406 2.29 -10.61 18.28
N ILE A 407 1.26 -10.75 19.13
CA ILE A 407 -0.09 -11.20 18.74
C ILE A 407 -1.02 -9.98 18.77
N TRP A 408 -1.81 -9.80 17.72
CA TRP A 408 -2.70 -8.66 17.49
C TRP A 408 -4.18 -9.06 17.58
N TYR A 409 -4.99 -8.24 18.27
CA TYR A 409 -6.46 -8.34 18.35
C TYR A 409 -7.07 -7.00 18.80
N ASN A 410 -8.13 -6.54 18.14
CA ASN A 410 -8.91 -5.35 18.51
C ASN A 410 -8.03 -4.10 18.77
N ALA A 411 -7.20 -3.77 17.77
CA ALA A 411 -6.22 -2.68 17.75
C ALA A 411 -5.27 -2.67 18.97
N ARG A 412 -4.95 -3.86 19.49
CA ARG A 412 -4.04 -4.05 20.64
C ARG A 412 -3.13 -5.23 20.38
N SER A 413 -1.93 -5.14 20.96
CA SER A 413 -0.92 -6.19 20.84
C SER A 413 -0.51 -6.76 22.21
N LYS A 414 0.09 -7.95 22.18
CA LYS A 414 0.84 -8.53 23.32
C LYS A 414 2.06 -9.30 22.82
N PRO A 415 3.18 -9.31 23.57
CA PRO A 415 4.40 -10.02 23.17
C PRO A 415 4.25 -11.54 23.25
N HIS A 416 4.93 -12.25 22.35
CA HIS A 416 4.99 -13.70 22.30
C HIS A 416 6.41 -14.26 22.47
N SER A 417 6.55 -15.54 22.80
CA SER A 417 7.85 -16.19 23.09
C SER A 417 8.66 -16.64 21.88
N HIS A 418 8.09 -16.66 20.67
CA HIS A 418 8.86 -16.96 19.46
C HIS A 418 9.91 -15.88 19.17
N PRO A 419 11.11 -16.24 18.68
CA PRO A 419 12.09 -15.28 18.17
C PRO A 419 11.55 -14.50 16.96
N CYS A 420 12.19 -13.39 16.62
CA CYS A 420 11.93 -12.66 15.38
C CYS A 420 12.17 -13.57 14.16
N TRP A 421 11.24 -13.56 13.20
CA TRP A 421 11.25 -14.41 12.01
C TRP A 421 12.33 -14.01 11.00
N LYS A 422 12.64 -14.93 10.08
CA LYS A 422 13.64 -14.78 9.02
C LYS A 422 13.16 -15.35 7.70
N GLU A 423 13.83 -14.95 6.63
CA GLU A 423 13.61 -15.46 5.28
C GLU A 423 13.78 -16.98 5.24
N GLY A 424 12.71 -17.70 4.84
CA GLY A 424 12.64 -19.16 4.83
C GLY A 424 12.10 -19.83 6.10
N ASP A 425 11.80 -19.06 7.15
CA ASP A 425 10.97 -19.56 8.26
C ASP A 425 9.56 -19.90 7.77
N THR A 426 8.94 -20.87 8.44
CA THR A 426 7.57 -21.29 8.13
C THR A 426 6.68 -21.13 9.34
N ILE A 427 5.65 -20.29 9.18
CA ILE A 427 4.65 -19.99 10.20
C ILE A 427 3.45 -20.91 9.97
N GLY A 428 3.00 -21.60 11.01
CA GLY A 428 1.83 -22.48 10.96
C GLY A 428 0.64 -21.86 11.66
N PHE A 429 -0.54 -22.03 11.07
CA PHE A 429 -1.78 -21.40 11.53
C PHE A 429 -2.86 -22.47 11.73
N LEU A 430 -3.13 -22.80 12.99
CA LEU A 430 -4.23 -23.70 13.35
C LEU A 430 -5.42 -22.89 13.86
N LEU A 431 -6.62 -23.27 13.42
CA LEU A 431 -7.90 -22.80 13.92
C LEU A 431 -8.76 -24.00 14.31
N ASP A 432 -9.19 -24.03 15.56
CA ASP A 432 -10.07 -25.05 16.12
C ASP A 432 -11.36 -24.37 16.61
N LEU A 433 -12.43 -24.58 15.84
CA LEU A 433 -13.74 -23.99 16.07
C LEU A 433 -14.57 -24.77 17.10
N GLN A 434 -14.10 -25.94 17.55
CA GLN A 434 -14.76 -26.75 18.57
C GLN A 434 -14.31 -26.29 19.96
N GLU A 435 -13.00 -26.20 20.18
CA GLU A 435 -12.40 -25.67 21.41
C GLU A 435 -12.26 -24.13 21.41
N LYS A 436 -12.73 -23.46 20.35
CA LYS A 436 -12.70 -22.00 20.15
C LYS A 436 -11.31 -21.41 20.41
N GLN A 437 -10.35 -21.83 19.60
CA GLN A 437 -8.95 -21.45 19.77
C GLN A 437 -8.19 -21.35 18.45
N MET A 438 -7.25 -20.41 18.40
CA MET A 438 -6.23 -20.30 17.36
C MET A 438 -4.87 -20.65 17.96
N ILE A 439 -4.01 -21.36 17.23
CA ILE A 439 -2.65 -21.71 17.66
C ILE A 439 -1.68 -21.37 16.54
N PHE A 440 -0.70 -20.53 16.85
CA PHE A 440 0.36 -20.10 15.94
C PHE A 440 1.64 -20.91 16.17
N TYR A 441 2.33 -21.26 15.09
CA TYR A 441 3.54 -22.06 15.11
C TYR A 441 4.68 -21.36 14.36
N LEU A 442 5.93 -21.52 14.81
CA LEU A 442 7.15 -21.12 14.08
C LEU A 442 8.06 -22.33 13.93
N ASN A 443 8.26 -22.79 12.70
CA ASN A 443 9.01 -24.00 12.37
C ASN A 443 8.61 -25.22 13.23
N GLY A 444 7.29 -25.41 13.42
CA GLY A 444 6.69 -26.49 14.22
C GLY A 444 6.67 -26.26 15.74
N ASN A 445 7.32 -25.23 16.27
CA ASN A 445 7.21 -24.84 17.68
C ASN A 445 5.90 -24.07 17.89
N GLN A 446 5.11 -24.39 18.92
CA GLN A 446 3.79 -23.78 19.16
C GLN A 446 3.81 -22.66 20.21
N LEU A 447 2.99 -21.63 20.01
CA LEU A 447 2.61 -20.66 21.05
C LEU A 447 1.45 -21.19 21.91
N PRO A 448 1.18 -20.54 23.07
CA PRO A 448 -0.11 -20.69 23.76
C PRO A 448 -1.31 -20.38 22.86
N ALA A 449 -2.45 -20.98 23.19
CA ALA A 449 -3.68 -20.87 22.39
C ALA A 449 -4.41 -19.54 22.62
N GLU A 450 -4.82 -18.89 21.52
CA GLU A 450 -5.55 -17.63 21.52
C GLU A 450 -7.06 -17.85 21.41
N LYS A 451 -7.82 -17.32 22.38
CA LYS A 451 -9.29 -17.46 22.45
C LYS A 451 -10.05 -16.13 22.41
N GLN A 452 -9.34 -15.01 22.26
CA GLN A 452 -9.87 -13.66 22.46
C GLN A 452 -10.90 -13.21 21.40
N VAL A 453 -10.67 -13.52 20.12
CA VAL A 453 -11.61 -13.20 19.01
C VAL A 453 -12.96 -13.95 19.11
N PHE A 454 -13.02 -15.03 19.88
CA PHE A 454 -14.24 -15.82 20.08
C PHE A 454 -15.26 -15.19 21.04
N SER A 455 -15.00 -13.99 21.54
CA SER A 455 -16.05 -13.11 22.10
C SER A 455 -16.99 -12.56 21.03
N SER A 456 -16.51 -12.44 19.79
CA SER A 456 -17.12 -11.64 18.73
C SER A 456 -17.48 -12.50 17.50
N ALA A 457 -16.57 -13.40 17.10
CA ALA A 457 -16.73 -14.29 15.94
C ALA A 457 -16.58 -15.77 16.33
N VAL A 458 -17.50 -16.63 15.88
CA VAL A 458 -17.51 -18.08 16.23
C VAL A 458 -17.46 -19.02 15.01
N SER A 459 -17.57 -18.47 13.81
CA SER A 459 -17.52 -19.14 12.50
C SER A 459 -17.16 -18.08 11.44
N GLY A 460 -17.24 -18.38 10.15
CA GLY A 460 -17.07 -17.40 9.09
C GLY A 460 -15.62 -16.93 8.85
N PHE A 461 -14.62 -17.69 9.31
CA PHE A 461 -13.22 -17.29 9.25
C PHE A 461 -12.56 -17.59 7.91
N PHE A 462 -11.56 -16.79 7.56
CA PHE A 462 -10.69 -16.92 6.40
C PHE A 462 -9.23 -16.83 6.87
N ALA A 463 -8.32 -17.51 6.19
CA ALA A 463 -6.91 -17.17 6.28
C ALA A 463 -6.71 -15.76 5.70
N ALA A 464 -5.97 -14.90 6.41
CA ALA A 464 -5.84 -13.49 6.05
C ALA A 464 -4.46 -12.93 6.41
N ALA A 465 -4.04 -11.86 5.71
CA ALA A 465 -2.80 -11.15 6.03
C ALA A 465 -2.83 -9.67 5.64
N SER A 466 -2.01 -8.88 6.33
CA SER A 466 -1.71 -7.47 6.06
C SER A 466 -0.20 -7.23 5.98
N PHE A 467 0.22 -6.37 5.05
CA PHE A 467 1.60 -6.21 4.62
C PHE A 467 2.04 -4.75 4.69
N MET A 468 3.14 -4.47 5.42
CA MET A 468 3.84 -3.19 5.30
C MET A 468 4.61 -3.13 3.98
N SER A 469 5.10 -1.93 3.63
CA SER A 469 5.94 -1.68 2.46
C SER A 469 7.08 -2.69 2.30
N TYR A 470 7.23 -3.17 1.07
CA TYR A 470 8.28 -4.07 0.59
C TYR A 470 8.26 -5.50 1.13
N GLN A 471 7.18 -5.90 1.83
CA GLN A 471 7.07 -7.22 2.44
C GLN A 471 6.39 -8.26 1.54
N GLN A 472 6.80 -9.53 1.69
CA GLN A 472 6.39 -10.64 0.83
C GLN A 472 6.32 -11.97 1.62
N CYS A 473 5.30 -12.79 1.33
CA CYS A 473 5.18 -14.14 1.88
C CYS A 473 4.42 -15.11 0.94
N GLU A 474 4.63 -16.41 1.14
CA GLU A 474 4.07 -17.49 0.33
C GLU A 474 3.20 -18.43 1.18
N PHE A 475 1.90 -18.47 0.90
CA PHE A 475 0.90 -19.30 1.56
C PHE A 475 0.90 -20.74 1.01
N ASN A 476 0.73 -21.71 1.90
CA ASN A 476 0.38 -23.07 1.56
C ASN A 476 -0.99 -23.41 2.19
N PHE A 477 -2.01 -23.49 1.35
CA PHE A 477 -3.38 -23.87 1.74
C PHE A 477 -3.62 -25.39 1.75
N GLY A 478 -2.57 -26.20 1.60
CA GLY A 478 -2.62 -27.66 1.43
C GLY A 478 -2.38 -28.13 -0.01
N ALA A 479 -2.06 -27.21 -0.94
CA ALA A 479 -1.73 -27.55 -2.33
C ALA A 479 -0.36 -28.24 -2.48
N LYS A 480 0.54 -28.08 -1.49
CA LYS A 480 1.78 -28.83 -1.33
C LYS A 480 1.87 -29.39 0.11
N PRO A 481 2.62 -30.47 0.36
CA PRO A 481 2.78 -31.01 1.71
C PRO A 481 3.29 -29.96 2.70
N PHE A 482 2.72 -29.93 3.90
CA PHE A 482 3.19 -29.05 4.98
C PHE A 482 4.59 -29.47 5.46
N LYS A 483 5.41 -28.48 5.83
CA LYS A 483 6.79 -28.64 6.31
C LYS A 483 6.84 -29.02 7.80
N TYR A 484 5.90 -28.52 8.59
CA TYR A 484 5.78 -28.74 10.03
C TYR A 484 4.33 -28.99 10.49
N PRO A 485 3.61 -29.98 9.93
CA PRO A 485 2.22 -30.26 10.30
C PRO A 485 2.07 -30.59 11.80
N PRO A 486 1.04 -30.08 12.49
CA PRO A 486 0.81 -30.34 13.90
C PRO A 486 0.37 -31.78 14.15
N SER A 487 0.55 -32.27 15.39
CA SER A 487 0.27 -33.66 15.76
C SER A 487 -1.22 -34.01 15.92
N MET A 488 -2.12 -33.02 15.89
CA MET A 488 -3.57 -33.23 15.94
C MET A 488 -4.15 -33.39 14.52
N LYS A 489 -5.38 -33.89 14.41
CA LYS A 489 -6.08 -33.96 13.12
C LYS A 489 -6.63 -32.58 12.73
N PHE A 490 -6.50 -32.24 11.45
CA PHE A 490 -6.99 -31.01 10.84
C PHE A 490 -7.45 -31.28 9.40
N SER A 491 -8.29 -30.39 8.87
CA SER A 491 -8.60 -30.26 7.44
C SER A 491 -7.67 -29.23 6.79
N THR A 492 -7.41 -29.39 5.49
CA THR A 492 -6.73 -28.38 4.68
C THR A 492 -7.74 -27.66 3.79
N PHE A 493 -7.51 -26.38 3.50
CA PHE A 493 -8.36 -25.61 2.60
C PHE A 493 -8.40 -26.27 1.22
N ASN A 494 -7.26 -26.75 0.71
CA ASN A 494 -7.16 -27.29 -0.64
C ASN A 494 -7.86 -28.65 -0.83
N ASP A 495 -8.09 -29.42 0.24
CA ASP A 495 -8.88 -30.66 0.17
C ASP A 495 -10.39 -30.38 0.03
N HIS A 496 -10.87 -29.32 0.69
CA HIS A 496 -12.31 -29.03 0.86
C HIS A 496 -12.85 -27.91 -0.03
N ALA A 497 -12.01 -26.97 -0.45
CA ALA A 497 -12.41 -25.84 -1.28
C ALA A 497 -12.65 -26.24 -2.74
N PHE A 498 -13.35 -25.38 -3.47
CA PHE A 498 -13.57 -25.46 -4.89
C PHE A 498 -13.49 -24.06 -5.49
N LEU A 499 -12.89 -23.96 -6.68
CA LEU A 499 -12.87 -22.77 -7.52
C LEU A 499 -13.09 -23.23 -8.96
N THR A 500 -13.92 -22.49 -9.70
CA THR A 500 -14.09 -22.60 -11.15
C THR A 500 -12.79 -22.30 -11.90
N ALA A 501 -12.77 -22.44 -13.23
CA ALA A 501 -11.59 -22.03 -13.99
C ALA A 501 -11.40 -20.51 -13.92
N GLU A 502 -12.52 -19.78 -13.92
CA GLU A 502 -12.64 -18.33 -13.95
C GLU A 502 -12.22 -17.69 -12.62
N GLU A 503 -12.67 -18.23 -11.49
CA GLU A 503 -12.30 -17.75 -10.14
C GLU A 503 -10.80 -17.90 -9.82
N LYS A 504 -10.07 -18.74 -10.58
CA LYS A 504 -8.62 -18.90 -10.42
C LYS A 504 -7.79 -17.88 -11.23
N ILE A 505 -8.40 -17.11 -12.13
CA ILE A 505 -7.66 -16.21 -13.02
C ILE A 505 -7.46 -14.85 -12.36
N ILE A 506 -6.25 -14.62 -11.85
CA ILE A 506 -5.81 -13.30 -11.42
C ILE A 506 -5.42 -12.48 -12.65
N LEU A 507 -6.35 -11.67 -13.14
CA LEU A 507 -6.17 -10.83 -14.33
C LEU A 507 -5.26 -9.62 -14.08
N PRO A 508 -4.33 -9.28 -15.00
CA PRO A 508 -3.57 -8.05 -14.95
C PRO A 508 -4.46 -6.81 -14.97
N ARG A 509 -4.04 -5.73 -14.30
CA ARG A 509 -4.87 -4.52 -14.06
C ARG A 509 -5.45 -3.94 -15.35
N HIS A 510 -4.68 -3.89 -16.45
CA HIS A 510 -5.17 -3.38 -17.73
C HIS A 510 -6.20 -4.30 -18.40
N ARG A 511 -6.08 -5.63 -18.23
CA ARG A 511 -7.09 -6.60 -18.70
C ARG A 511 -8.37 -6.52 -17.87
N ARG A 512 -8.26 -6.44 -16.54
CA ARG A 512 -9.41 -6.26 -15.64
C ARG A 512 -10.19 -4.99 -15.99
N LEU A 513 -9.49 -3.86 -16.18
CA LEU A 513 -10.08 -2.60 -16.62
C LEU A 513 -10.68 -2.65 -18.04
N ALA A 514 -10.09 -3.43 -18.96
CA ALA A 514 -10.65 -3.61 -20.30
C ALA A 514 -11.95 -4.41 -20.29
N LEU A 515 -12.06 -5.47 -19.47
CA LEU A 515 -13.30 -6.23 -19.31
C LEU A 515 -14.39 -5.39 -18.61
N LEU A 516 -14.04 -4.65 -17.56
CA LEU A 516 -15.00 -3.75 -16.88
C LEU A 516 -15.57 -2.69 -17.86
N LYS A 517 -14.77 -2.19 -18.79
CA LYS A 517 -15.22 -1.30 -19.89
C LYS A 517 -16.07 -1.98 -20.97
N GLN A 518 -16.12 -3.32 -21.01
CA GLN A 518 -16.95 -4.11 -21.91
C GLN A 518 -18.27 -4.55 -21.27
N VAL A 519 -18.42 -4.43 -19.95
CA VAL A 519 -19.70 -4.61 -19.27
C VAL A 519 -20.64 -3.47 -19.65
N SER A 520 -21.56 -3.74 -20.58
CA SER A 520 -22.62 -2.80 -20.92
C SER A 520 -23.62 -2.71 -19.75
N ILE A 521 -23.36 -1.79 -18.83
CA ILE A 521 -24.33 -1.33 -17.83
C ILE A 521 -25.61 -0.97 -18.59
N ARG A 522 -26.74 -1.59 -18.23
CA ARG A 522 -28.03 -1.32 -18.90
C ARG A 522 -28.44 0.11 -18.59
N GLU A 523 -28.85 0.87 -19.61
CA GLU A 523 -29.19 2.31 -19.47
C GLU A 523 -30.23 2.60 -18.38
N ASN A 524 -31.09 1.62 -18.08
CA ASN A 524 -32.15 1.73 -17.07
C ASN A 524 -31.80 1.07 -15.71
N CYS A 525 -30.53 0.77 -15.40
CA CYS A 525 -30.16 0.20 -14.10
C CYS A 525 -29.95 1.27 -13.01
N CYS A 526 -30.01 0.88 -11.75
CA CYS A 526 -29.67 1.71 -10.61
C CYS A 526 -28.19 2.15 -10.65
N THR A 527 -27.95 3.45 -10.55
CA THR A 527 -26.62 4.07 -10.55
C THR A 527 -25.76 3.78 -9.30
N LEU A 528 -26.26 3.03 -8.31
CA LEU A 528 -25.49 2.60 -7.13
C LEU A 528 -25.13 1.10 -7.14
N CYS A 529 -26.07 0.19 -7.38
CA CYS A 529 -25.77 -1.25 -7.42
C CYS A 529 -25.47 -1.79 -8.82
N CYS A 530 -25.88 -1.06 -9.88
CA CYS A 530 -25.77 -1.45 -11.29
C CYS A 530 -26.36 -2.83 -11.68
N ASP A 531 -27.20 -3.41 -10.81
CA ASP A 531 -27.83 -4.72 -10.94
C ASP A 531 -29.33 -4.56 -11.26
N GLU A 532 -30.08 -4.03 -10.28
CA GLU A 532 -31.52 -3.79 -10.38
C GLU A 532 -31.89 -2.57 -11.23
N VAL A 533 -33.15 -2.52 -11.68
CA VAL A 533 -33.69 -1.41 -12.49
C VAL A 533 -33.78 -0.12 -11.65
N ALA A 534 -33.45 1.02 -12.25
CA ALA A 534 -33.74 2.36 -11.72
C ALA A 534 -35.26 2.58 -11.72
N ASP A 535 -35.88 2.36 -10.56
CA ASP A 535 -37.33 2.27 -10.40
C ASP A 535 -37.90 3.26 -9.36
N THR A 536 -37.08 4.14 -8.78
CA THR A 536 -37.45 4.92 -7.60
C THR A 536 -37.09 6.40 -7.70
N GLU A 537 -38.12 7.23 -7.68
CA GLU A 537 -38.05 8.69 -7.64
C GLU A 537 -37.80 9.20 -6.22
N LEU A 538 -36.74 9.99 -6.04
CA LEU A 538 -36.38 10.68 -4.80
C LEU A 538 -37.05 12.06 -4.73
N ARG A 539 -37.81 12.33 -3.67
CA ARG A 539 -38.50 13.61 -3.47
C ARG A 539 -37.91 14.41 -2.30
N PRO A 540 -37.79 15.75 -2.43
CA PRO A 540 -38.41 16.59 -3.48
C PRO A 540 -37.57 16.79 -4.77
N CYS A 541 -36.38 16.18 -4.90
CA CYS A 541 -35.44 16.53 -5.98
C CYS A 541 -35.78 15.96 -7.38
N GLY A 542 -36.64 14.95 -7.49
CA GLY A 542 -37.13 14.39 -8.76
C GLY A 542 -36.20 13.39 -9.46
N HIS A 543 -35.00 13.14 -8.95
CA HIS A 543 -34.07 12.15 -9.51
C HIS A 543 -34.64 10.73 -9.38
N SER A 544 -34.43 9.88 -10.39
CA SER A 544 -35.09 8.55 -10.50
C SER A 544 -34.12 7.39 -10.74
N ASP A 545 -32.81 7.68 -10.72
CA ASP A 545 -31.72 6.87 -11.22
C ASP A 545 -31.31 5.72 -10.28
N LEU A 546 -32.21 5.31 -9.37
CA LEU A 546 -31.97 4.34 -8.30
C LEU A 546 -33.07 3.29 -8.22
N CYS A 547 -32.72 2.07 -7.79
CA CYS A 547 -33.70 1.09 -7.34
C CYS A 547 -34.15 1.39 -5.91
N MET A 548 -35.33 0.90 -5.52
CA MET A 548 -35.89 1.12 -4.18
C MET A 548 -34.97 0.65 -3.05
N GLU A 549 -34.25 -0.46 -3.23
CA GLU A 549 -33.39 -1.01 -2.18
C GLU A 549 -32.18 -0.11 -1.88
N CYS A 550 -31.54 0.45 -2.91
CA CYS A 550 -30.49 1.45 -2.72
C CYS A 550 -31.07 2.78 -2.22
N ALA A 551 -32.21 3.22 -2.75
CA ALA A 551 -32.86 4.47 -2.33
C ALA A 551 -33.25 4.48 -0.84
N LEU A 552 -33.60 3.33 -0.26
CA LEU A 552 -33.94 3.18 1.16
C LEU A 552 -32.73 3.30 2.10
N GLN A 553 -31.50 3.11 1.61
CA GLN A 553 -30.27 3.21 2.41
C GLN A 553 -29.71 4.65 2.50
N LEU A 554 -30.33 5.61 1.81
CA LEU A 554 -29.83 6.98 1.66
C LEU A 554 -30.73 7.98 2.37
N GLU A 555 -30.16 8.88 3.17
CA GLU A 555 -30.87 10.03 3.76
C GLU A 555 -30.85 11.26 2.84
N THR A 556 -29.84 11.37 1.97
CA THR A 556 -29.68 12.46 0.99
C THR A 556 -29.49 11.91 -0.42
N CYS A 557 -29.98 12.64 -1.43
CA CYS A 557 -29.86 12.26 -2.83
C CYS A 557 -28.38 12.30 -3.26
N PRO A 558 -27.79 11.22 -3.80
CA PRO A 558 -26.36 11.19 -4.13
C PRO A 558 -26.02 12.16 -5.27
N LEU A 559 -26.97 12.44 -6.16
CA LEU A 559 -26.77 13.28 -7.35
C LEU A 559 -26.82 14.79 -7.05
N CYS A 560 -27.67 15.23 -6.11
CA CYS A 560 -27.87 16.67 -5.82
C CYS A 560 -27.72 17.05 -4.33
N ARG A 561 -27.40 16.10 -3.46
CA ARG A 561 -27.18 16.25 -2.00
C ARG A 561 -28.37 16.81 -1.20
N GLN A 562 -29.56 16.83 -1.80
CA GLN A 562 -30.80 17.25 -1.13
C GLN A 562 -31.36 16.12 -0.25
N GLU A 563 -31.90 16.46 0.92
CA GLU A 563 -32.57 15.53 1.86
C GLU A 563 -33.75 14.79 1.19
N ILE A 564 -33.82 13.46 1.37
CA ILE A 564 -34.83 12.60 0.76
C ILE A 564 -36.03 12.43 1.71
N GLN A 565 -37.03 13.28 1.50
CA GLN A 565 -38.27 13.28 2.29
C GLN A 565 -39.16 12.06 1.96
N THR A 566 -39.28 11.68 0.68
CA THR A 566 -40.02 10.48 0.26
C THR A 566 -39.34 9.79 -0.93
N ARG A 567 -39.60 8.48 -1.07
CA ARG A 567 -39.09 7.59 -2.11
C ARG A 567 -40.29 6.95 -2.78
N VAL A 568 -40.45 7.10 -4.10
CA VAL A 568 -41.65 6.66 -4.83
C VAL A 568 -41.25 5.68 -5.92
N ARG A 569 -41.64 4.41 -5.78
CA ARG A 569 -41.44 3.40 -6.83
C ARG A 569 -42.28 3.76 -8.05
N GLN A 570 -41.63 4.15 -9.14
CA GLN A 570 -42.26 4.38 -10.44
C GLN A 570 -42.54 3.02 -11.09
N ILE A 571 -43.83 2.67 -11.20
CA ILE A 571 -44.26 1.47 -11.91
C ILE A 571 -44.25 1.80 -13.41
N SER A 572 -43.18 1.41 -14.09
CA SER A 572 -43.10 1.47 -15.55
C SER A 572 -44.14 0.52 -16.16
N HIS A 573 -45.14 1.09 -16.84
CA HIS A 573 -46.06 0.29 -17.65
C HIS A 573 -45.28 -0.32 -18.83
N ILE A 574 -45.04 -1.63 -18.78
CA ILE A 574 -44.51 -2.39 -19.91
C ILE A 574 -45.44 -2.15 -21.11
N SER A 575 -44.86 -1.58 -22.18
CA SER A 575 -45.54 -1.13 -23.39
C SER A 575 -44.76 -1.59 -24.62
#